data_AF-L1P989-F1
#
_entry.id   AF-L1P989-F1
#
_cell.length_a   1.000
_cell.length_b   1.000
_cell.length_c   1.000
_cell.angle_alpha   90.00
_cell.angle_beta   90.00
_cell.angle_gamma   90.00
#
_symmetry.space_group_name_H-M   'P 1'
#
loop_
_entity.id
_entity.type
_entity.pdbx_description
1 polymer ?
#
loop_
_entity_poly.entity_id
_entity_poly.type
_entity_poly.pdbx_seq_one_letter_code
_entity_poly.pdbx_strand_id
1 'polypeptide(L)'
;MVFTRIATLVGLKGEIDPLQKQEIWNAVFSRFSGLSFQEIYKAFQMDRSGEFGDVTDHYQFFDVSYVCKVLGRYRQWLQDTQRVHNINISQLLPENQNTMTEEEKEKNVIRWLNEHFEEYKETKELPILSVPIYDTLYQRGILQPYFATLTEKDKQLMRAETEKRLRQEQTKAKGKKEFSAIKALLEQYQKGISDPEGKLSSFKKEDTLKFFYNYLITQGKELSELLTNKQ
;
A
#
# COMPACT_ATOMS: atom_id res chain seq x y z
N MET A 1 -6.91 3.15 -0.19
CA MET A 1 -7.63 2.72 -1.42
C MET A 1 -7.10 3.36 -2.71
N VAL A 2 -6.26 4.41 -2.67
CA VAL A 2 -5.70 5.08 -3.87
C VAL A 2 -5.14 4.11 -4.91
N PHE A 3 -4.26 3.20 -4.51
CA PHE A 3 -3.70 2.21 -5.45
C PHE A 3 -4.73 1.20 -5.95
N THR A 4 -5.76 0.87 -5.17
CA THR A 4 -6.90 0.03 -5.61
C THR A 4 -7.76 0.73 -6.66
N ARG A 5 -8.05 2.02 -6.43
CA ARG A 5 -8.76 2.87 -7.38
C ARG A 5 -7.93 3.10 -8.63
N ILE A 6 -6.60 3.25 -8.51
CA ILE A 6 -5.67 3.33 -9.64
C ILE A 6 -5.69 2.02 -10.41
N ALA A 7 -5.50 0.87 -9.78
CA ALA A 7 -5.51 -0.44 -10.44
C ALA A 7 -6.82 -0.67 -11.20
N THR A 8 -7.96 -0.30 -10.58
CA THR A 8 -9.28 -0.33 -11.23
C THR A 8 -9.37 0.65 -12.40
N LEU A 9 -8.90 1.89 -12.20
CA LEU A 9 -8.87 2.96 -13.22
C LEU A 9 -8.04 2.56 -14.44
N VAL A 10 -6.93 1.87 -14.24
CA VAL A 10 -6.06 1.40 -15.34
C VAL A 10 -6.49 0.03 -15.87
N GLY A 11 -7.66 -0.48 -15.45
CA GLY A 11 -8.26 -1.69 -15.99
C GLY A 11 -7.57 -2.99 -15.57
N LEU A 12 -6.73 -2.96 -14.54
CA LEU A 12 -5.99 -4.13 -14.08
C LEU A 12 -6.86 -5.00 -13.18
N LYS A 13 -6.89 -6.30 -13.50
CA LYS A 13 -7.66 -7.31 -12.79
C LYS A 13 -6.72 -8.38 -12.25
N GLY A 14 -6.62 -8.49 -10.92
CA GLY A 14 -5.82 -9.50 -10.24
C GLY A 14 -5.17 -8.97 -8.96
N GLU A 15 -4.66 -9.88 -8.13
CA GLU A 15 -3.81 -9.49 -6.99
C GLU A 15 -2.41 -9.12 -7.48
N ILE A 16 -1.85 -8.05 -6.91
CA ILE A 16 -0.46 -7.66 -7.17
C ILE A 16 0.44 -8.49 -6.29
N ASP A 17 1.51 -9.01 -6.89
CA ASP A 17 2.51 -9.80 -6.19
C ASP A 17 3.05 -9.05 -4.95
N PRO A 18 3.18 -9.70 -3.79
CA PRO A 18 3.69 -9.06 -2.57
C PRO A 18 5.06 -8.38 -2.73
N LEU A 19 5.96 -8.94 -3.54
CA LEU A 19 7.25 -8.32 -3.83
C LEU A 19 7.04 -7.00 -4.59
N GLN A 20 6.14 -7.00 -5.58
CA GLN A 20 5.79 -5.79 -6.32
C GLN A 20 5.16 -4.73 -5.41
N LYS A 21 4.29 -5.10 -4.46
CA LYS A 21 3.75 -4.14 -3.47
C LYS A 21 4.87 -3.48 -2.66
N GLN A 22 5.88 -4.25 -2.24
CA GLN A 22 7.03 -3.72 -1.49
C GLN A 22 7.93 -2.83 -2.36
N GLU A 23 8.20 -3.23 -3.61
CA GLU A 23 9.00 -2.43 -4.54
C GLU A 23 8.30 -1.11 -4.89
N ILE A 24 6.97 -1.15 -5.11
CA ILE A 24 6.14 0.04 -5.32
C ILE A 24 6.23 0.96 -4.10
N TRP A 25 6.07 0.43 -2.89
CA TRP A 25 6.22 1.20 -1.66
C TRP A 25 7.61 1.86 -1.62
N ASN A 26 8.68 1.08 -1.74
CA ASN A 26 10.04 1.61 -1.68
C ASN A 26 10.27 2.69 -2.74
N ALA A 27 9.80 2.50 -3.98
CA ALA A 27 9.94 3.48 -5.04
C ALA A 27 9.16 4.78 -4.74
N VAL A 28 7.90 4.67 -4.30
CA VAL A 28 7.07 5.82 -3.96
C VAL A 28 7.70 6.61 -2.82
N PHE A 29 8.12 5.94 -1.73
CA PHE A 29 8.66 6.62 -0.54
C PHE A 29 10.14 7.00 -0.62
N SER A 30 10.88 6.54 -1.62
CA SER A 30 12.26 7.00 -1.86
C SER A 30 12.35 8.08 -2.92
N ARG A 31 11.65 7.92 -4.05
CA ARG A 31 11.79 8.75 -5.26
C ARG A 31 10.65 9.74 -5.47
N PHE A 32 9.45 9.40 -4.99
CA PHE A 32 8.22 10.18 -5.19
C PHE A 32 7.61 10.61 -3.86
N SER A 33 8.44 10.67 -2.83
CA SER A 33 8.03 10.86 -1.44
C SER A 33 7.38 12.21 -1.20
N GLY A 34 7.62 13.19 -2.08
CA GLY A 34 6.98 14.51 -2.05
C GLY A 34 5.53 14.53 -2.54
N LEU A 35 5.05 13.47 -3.19
CA LEU A 35 3.68 13.41 -3.72
C LEU A 35 2.69 12.93 -2.66
N SER A 36 1.55 13.62 -2.56
CA SER A 36 0.38 13.20 -1.79
C SER A 36 -0.39 12.07 -2.49
N PHE A 37 -1.29 11.42 -1.75
CA PHE A 37 -2.22 10.43 -2.31
C PHE A 37 -3.05 10.97 -3.48
N GLN A 38 -3.51 12.22 -3.38
CA GLN A 38 -4.30 12.87 -4.42
C GLN A 38 -3.46 13.13 -5.66
N GLU A 39 -2.21 13.55 -5.50
CA GLU A 39 -1.28 13.77 -6.62
C GLU A 39 -0.90 12.46 -7.31
N ILE A 40 -0.65 11.40 -6.54
CA ILE A 40 -0.44 10.06 -7.08
C ILE A 40 -1.66 9.63 -7.88
N TYR A 41 -2.87 9.73 -7.32
CA TYR A 41 -4.10 9.39 -8.04
C TYR A 41 -4.27 10.21 -9.33
N LYS A 42 -4.05 11.53 -9.25
CA LYS A 42 -4.11 12.45 -10.38
C LYS A 42 -3.11 12.09 -11.47
N ALA A 43 -1.88 11.69 -11.11
CA ALA A 43 -0.87 11.25 -12.07
C ALA A 43 -1.37 10.11 -12.96
N PHE A 44 -2.04 9.11 -12.38
CA PHE A 44 -2.63 8.01 -13.14
C PHE A 44 -3.87 8.42 -13.94
N GLN A 45 -4.66 9.38 -13.46
CA GLN A 45 -5.76 9.95 -14.27
C GLN A 45 -5.23 10.64 -15.52
N MET A 46 -4.19 11.46 -15.37
CA MET A 46 -3.55 12.22 -16.45
C MET A 46 -2.84 11.32 -17.46
N ASP A 47 -2.15 10.26 -17.01
CA ASP A 47 -1.55 9.27 -17.92
C ASP A 47 -2.63 8.57 -18.75
N ARG A 48 -3.76 8.18 -18.12
CA ARG A 48 -4.88 7.53 -18.81
C ARG A 48 -5.62 8.47 -19.77
N SER A 49 -5.75 9.76 -19.47
CA SER A 49 -6.37 10.75 -20.36
C SER A 49 -5.46 11.19 -21.51
N GLY A 50 -4.19 10.76 -21.52
CA GLY A 50 -3.21 11.15 -22.53
C GLY A 50 -2.65 12.56 -22.32
N GLU A 51 -2.79 13.13 -21.13
CA GLU A 51 -2.29 14.48 -20.82
C GLU A 51 -0.75 14.56 -20.80
N PHE A 52 -0.07 13.42 -20.69
CA PHE A 52 1.39 13.31 -20.83
C PHE A 52 1.84 12.97 -22.28
N GLY A 53 0.91 12.92 -23.24
CA GLY A 53 1.14 12.34 -24.56
C GLY A 53 0.69 10.88 -24.63
N ASP A 54 1.54 9.99 -25.14
CA ASP A 54 1.21 8.56 -25.26
C ASP A 54 0.95 7.94 -23.88
N VAL A 55 -0.19 7.26 -23.71
CA VAL A 55 -0.55 6.54 -22.49
C VAL A 55 0.55 5.53 -22.13
N THR A 56 0.90 5.40 -20.84
CA THR A 56 1.91 4.43 -20.45
C THR A 56 1.37 3.00 -20.60
N ASP A 57 2.02 2.20 -21.43
CA ASP A 57 1.76 0.76 -21.50
C ASP A 57 2.01 0.09 -20.15
N HIS A 58 1.01 -0.64 -19.67
CA HIS A 58 1.08 -1.40 -18.42
C HIS A 58 1.10 -2.92 -18.63
N TYR A 59 1.08 -3.41 -19.88
CA TYR A 59 1.17 -4.84 -20.24
C TYR A 59 0.37 -5.82 -19.36
N GLN A 60 -0.81 -5.40 -18.86
CA GLN A 60 -1.65 -6.15 -17.90
C GLN A 60 -1.05 -6.40 -16.50
N PHE A 61 0.03 -5.73 -16.11
CA PHE A 61 0.65 -5.82 -14.78
C PHE A 61 0.67 -4.45 -14.07
N PHE A 62 0.41 -4.46 -12.76
CA PHE A 62 0.62 -3.28 -11.91
C PHE A 62 1.93 -3.47 -11.15
N ASP A 63 3.05 -3.19 -11.82
CA ASP A 63 4.39 -3.37 -11.29
C ASP A 63 5.06 -2.04 -10.92
N VAL A 64 6.21 -2.13 -10.25
CA VAL A 64 7.00 -0.95 -9.86
C VAL A 64 7.46 -0.12 -11.06
N SER A 65 7.70 -0.75 -12.20
CA SER A 65 8.17 -0.08 -13.42
C SER A 65 7.09 0.85 -13.98
N TYR A 66 5.87 0.33 -14.11
CA TYR A 66 4.69 1.07 -14.54
C TYR A 66 4.43 2.26 -13.61
N VAL A 67 4.39 2.01 -12.29
CA VAL A 67 4.17 3.07 -11.29
C VAL A 67 5.25 4.15 -11.40
N CYS A 68 6.53 3.77 -11.48
CA CYS A 68 7.63 4.72 -11.60
C CYS A 68 7.56 5.56 -12.88
N LYS A 69 7.12 4.97 -14.00
CA LYS A 69 7.03 5.66 -15.29
C LYS A 69 5.91 6.72 -15.26
N VAL A 70 4.73 6.37 -14.74
CA VAL A 70 3.61 7.31 -14.60
C VAL A 70 3.97 8.47 -13.66
N LEU A 71 4.50 8.16 -12.47
CA LEU A 71 4.86 9.20 -11.49
C LEU A 71 6.04 10.07 -11.97
N GLY A 72 6.98 9.49 -12.72
CA GLY A 72 8.07 10.23 -13.37
C GLY A 72 7.54 11.25 -14.38
N ARG A 73 6.58 10.85 -15.22
CA ARG A 73 5.92 11.74 -16.19
C ARG A 73 5.13 12.85 -15.50
N TYR A 74 4.41 12.55 -14.42
CA TYR A 74 3.73 13.58 -13.64
C TYR A 74 4.69 14.61 -13.05
N ARG A 75 5.84 14.17 -12.52
CA ARG A 75 6.87 15.09 -12.01
C ARG A 75 7.43 15.98 -13.12
N GLN A 76 7.68 15.42 -14.30
CA GLN A 76 8.11 16.17 -15.47
C GLN A 76 7.05 17.20 -15.89
N TRP A 77 5.79 16.78 -15.96
CA TRP A 77 4.67 17.67 -16.26
C TRP A 77 4.55 18.83 -15.26
N LEU A 78 4.74 18.57 -13.96
CA LEU A 78 4.76 19.65 -12.96
C LEU A 78 5.87 20.67 -13.24
N GLN A 79 7.08 20.20 -13.57
CA GLN A 79 8.22 21.07 -13.90
C GLN A 79 7.97 21.88 -15.18
N ASP A 80 7.44 21.25 -16.23
CA ASP A 80 7.17 21.91 -17.50
C ASP A 80 6.04 22.93 -17.38
N THR A 81 4.97 22.59 -16.65
CA THR A 81 3.86 23.50 -16.35
C THR A 81 4.35 24.73 -15.58
N GLN A 82 5.24 24.54 -14.60
CA GLN A 82 5.84 25.65 -13.85
C GLN A 82 6.63 26.60 -14.76
N ARG A 83 7.45 26.04 -15.66
CA ARG A 83 8.24 26.81 -16.64
C ARG A 83 7.38 27.58 -17.62
N VAL A 84 6.36 26.92 -18.19
CA VAL A 84 5.46 27.54 -19.19
C VAL A 84 4.65 28.69 -18.60
N HIS A 85 4.19 28.55 -17.36
CA HIS A 85 3.37 29.58 -16.71
C HIS A 85 4.17 30.63 -15.95
N ASN A 86 5.51 30.63 -16.04
CA ASN A 86 6.42 31.55 -15.34
C ASN A 86 6.11 31.67 -13.83
N ILE A 87 5.57 30.61 -13.23
CA ILE A 87 5.28 30.62 -11.80
C ILE A 87 6.61 30.40 -11.10
N ASN A 88 7.14 31.46 -10.49
CA ASN A 88 8.41 31.40 -9.77
C ASN A 88 8.19 30.71 -8.41
N ILE A 89 7.98 29.39 -8.47
CA ILE A 89 7.88 28.52 -7.29
C ILE A 89 9.21 27.82 -7.01
N SER A 90 10.32 28.47 -7.34
CA SER A 90 11.67 28.08 -6.92
C SER A 90 11.81 27.95 -5.38
N GLN A 91 10.77 28.29 -4.62
CA GLN A 91 10.62 28.05 -3.17
C GLN A 91 9.91 26.73 -2.77
N LEU A 92 9.23 25.98 -3.66
CA LEU A 92 8.51 24.73 -3.27
C LEU A 92 9.11 23.43 -3.80
N LEU A 93 9.86 23.46 -4.90
CA LEU A 93 10.60 22.28 -5.38
C LEU A 93 11.97 22.75 -5.86
N PRO A 94 13.04 22.58 -5.06
CA PRO A 94 14.37 22.96 -5.49
C PRO A 94 14.73 22.17 -6.75
N GLU A 95 14.92 22.90 -7.86
CA GLU A 95 15.49 22.38 -9.10
C GLU A 95 16.81 21.69 -8.74
N ASN A 96 16.91 20.39 -9.05
CA ASN A 96 18.09 19.54 -8.83
C ASN A 96 18.43 19.10 -7.40
N GLN A 97 17.47 19.00 -6.47
CA GLN A 97 17.67 18.18 -5.27
C GLN A 97 16.81 16.90 -5.33
N ASN A 98 17.44 15.80 -5.76
CA ASN A 98 16.86 14.45 -5.70
C ASN A 98 16.89 13.85 -4.29
N THR A 99 17.01 14.66 -3.25
CA THR A 99 17.06 14.20 -1.87
C THR A 99 16.18 15.10 -1.02
N MET A 100 14.89 14.79 -1.00
CA MET A 100 14.05 15.14 0.13
C MET A 100 14.78 14.69 1.41
N THR A 101 14.87 15.55 2.41
CA THR A 101 15.57 15.23 3.66
C THR A 101 14.93 13.99 4.31
N GLU A 102 15.69 13.23 5.09
CA GLU A 102 15.12 12.09 5.82
C GLU A 102 13.98 12.51 6.74
N GLU A 103 14.02 13.72 7.30
CA GLU A 103 12.94 14.28 8.12
C GLU A 103 11.66 14.53 7.30
N GLU A 104 11.78 15.07 6.10
CA GLU A 104 10.64 15.26 5.21
C GLU A 104 10.07 13.92 4.73
N LYS A 105 10.94 12.94 4.41
CA LYS A 105 10.52 11.57 4.08
C LYS A 105 9.71 10.98 5.21
N GLU A 106 10.19 11.15 6.43
CA GLU A 106 9.55 10.67 7.64
C GLU A 106 8.17 11.32 7.86
N LYS A 107 8.07 12.65 7.72
CA LYS A 107 6.79 13.37 7.78
C LYS A 107 5.80 12.84 6.74
N ASN A 108 6.26 12.55 5.53
CA ASN A 108 5.41 12.05 4.46
C ASN A 108 4.97 10.61 4.69
N VAL A 109 5.84 9.74 5.23
CA VAL A 109 5.45 8.38 5.67
C VAL A 109 4.38 8.46 6.76
N ILE A 110 4.56 9.30 7.78
CA ILE A 110 3.58 9.48 8.87
C ILE A 110 2.24 9.97 8.33
N ARG A 111 2.26 10.99 7.47
CA ARG A 111 1.06 11.51 6.80
C ARG A 111 0.34 10.39 6.04
N TRP A 112 1.07 9.61 5.26
CA TRP A 112 0.52 8.49 4.50
C TRP A 112 -0.12 7.40 5.37
N LEU A 113 0.54 7.05 6.48
CA LEU A 113 0.00 6.08 7.44
C LEU A 113 -1.32 6.57 8.02
N ASN A 114 -1.40 7.86 8.39
CA ASN A 114 -2.61 8.48 8.92
C ASN A 114 -3.73 8.56 7.88
N GLU A 115 -3.45 9.13 6.71
CA GLU A 115 -4.41 9.22 5.60
C GLU A 115 -4.97 7.83 5.24
N HIS A 116 -4.12 6.79 5.30
CA HIS A 116 -4.58 5.45 5.06
C HIS A 116 -5.55 4.93 6.14
N PHE A 117 -5.27 5.19 7.42
CA PHE A 117 -6.18 4.82 8.50
C PHE A 117 -7.52 5.56 8.41
N GLU A 118 -7.50 6.85 8.09
CA GLU A 118 -8.72 7.65 7.83
C GLU A 118 -9.58 7.03 6.73
N GLU A 119 -8.97 6.69 5.59
CA GLU A 119 -9.69 6.03 4.50
C GLU A 119 -10.29 4.67 4.92
N TYR A 120 -9.58 3.90 5.75
CA TYR A 120 -10.09 2.64 6.27
C TYR A 120 -11.29 2.86 7.21
N LYS A 121 -11.28 3.93 8.03
CA LYS A 121 -12.41 4.25 8.91
C LYS A 121 -13.70 4.42 8.11
N GLU A 122 -13.63 5.13 6.99
CA GLU A 122 -14.76 5.40 6.10
C GLU A 122 -15.22 4.17 5.32
N THR A 123 -14.28 3.40 4.78
CA THR A 123 -14.58 2.42 3.71
C THR A 123 -14.56 0.97 4.19
N LYS A 124 -13.88 0.70 5.32
CA LYS A 124 -13.59 -0.65 5.84
C LYS A 124 -12.83 -1.56 4.87
N GLU A 125 -12.18 -0.97 3.86
CA GLU A 125 -11.39 -1.69 2.87
C GLU A 125 -9.89 -1.43 3.04
N LEU A 126 -9.10 -2.51 3.00
CA LEU A 126 -7.65 -2.41 3.01
C LEU A 126 -7.12 -1.92 1.65
N PRO A 127 -6.01 -1.18 1.63
CA PRO A 127 -5.40 -0.71 0.40
C PRO A 127 -4.57 -1.85 -0.21
N ILE A 128 -4.26 -1.72 -1.50
CA ILE A 128 -3.32 -2.62 -2.18
C ILE A 128 -1.95 -2.70 -1.48
N LEU A 129 -1.48 -1.61 -0.86
CA LEU A 129 -0.18 -1.54 -0.18
C LEU A 129 -0.27 -1.83 1.34
N SER A 130 -1.23 -2.65 1.74
CA SER A 130 -1.46 -3.08 3.13
C SER A 130 -0.26 -3.79 3.77
N VAL A 131 0.44 -4.64 3.03
CA VAL A 131 1.63 -5.37 3.53
C VAL A 131 2.77 -4.41 3.92
N PRO A 132 3.23 -3.50 3.05
CA PRO A 132 4.23 -2.50 3.43
C PRO A 132 3.80 -1.58 4.59
N ILE A 133 2.50 -1.23 4.69
CA ILE A 133 1.96 -0.46 5.81
C ILE A 133 2.12 -1.23 7.12
N TYR A 134 1.71 -2.50 7.12
CA TYR A 134 1.90 -3.38 8.28
C TYR A 134 3.38 -3.44 8.69
N ASP A 135 4.28 -3.69 7.73
CA ASP A 135 5.70 -3.82 8.01
C ASP A 135 6.29 -2.53 8.59
N THR A 136 5.85 -1.37 8.08
CA THR A 136 6.25 -0.06 8.60
C THR A 136 5.77 0.15 10.04
N LEU A 137 4.50 -0.17 10.34
CA LEU A 137 3.95 -0.06 11.70
C LEU A 137 4.63 -1.04 12.67
N TYR A 138 4.95 -2.26 12.20
CA TYR A 138 5.66 -3.27 12.96
C TYR A 138 7.09 -2.82 13.31
N GLN A 139 7.86 -2.36 12.32
CA GLN A 139 9.23 -1.88 12.48
C GLN A 139 9.30 -0.67 13.43
N ARG A 140 8.29 0.21 13.39
CA ARG A 140 8.15 1.33 14.31
C ARG A 140 7.74 0.92 15.74
N GLY A 141 7.39 -0.35 15.95
CA GLY A 141 6.93 -0.87 17.23
C GLY A 141 5.49 -0.50 17.59
N ILE A 142 4.73 0.12 16.67
CA ILE A 142 3.37 0.61 16.91
C ILE A 142 2.40 -0.55 17.18
N LEU A 143 2.65 -1.72 16.58
CA LEU A 143 1.82 -2.91 16.76
C LEU A 143 2.11 -3.66 18.08
N GLN A 144 3.23 -3.38 18.76
CA GLN A 144 3.64 -4.16 19.94
C GLN A 144 2.66 -4.02 21.11
N PRO A 145 2.19 -2.80 21.48
CA PRO A 145 1.18 -2.67 22.53
C PRO A 145 -0.12 -3.40 22.18
N TYR A 146 -0.52 -3.39 20.90
CA TYR A 146 -1.68 -4.13 20.44
C TYR A 146 -1.49 -5.66 20.57
N PHE A 147 -0.33 -6.19 20.18
CA PHE A 147 -0.06 -7.63 20.34
C PHE A 147 -0.05 -8.07 21.81
N ALA A 148 0.36 -7.20 22.72
CA ALA A 148 0.31 -7.47 24.15
C ALA A 148 -1.12 -7.57 24.72
N THR A 149 -2.12 -7.00 24.04
CA THR A 149 -3.54 -7.12 24.46
C THR A 149 -4.24 -8.36 23.89
N LEU A 150 -3.63 -9.07 22.94
CA LEU A 150 -4.27 -10.21 22.27
C LEU A 150 -4.41 -11.42 23.19
N THR A 151 -5.65 -11.84 23.40
CA THR A 151 -5.96 -13.13 24.05
C THR A 151 -5.79 -14.29 23.07
N GLU A 152 -5.74 -15.53 23.57
CA GLU A 152 -5.76 -16.71 22.69
C GLU A 152 -7.04 -16.79 21.86
N LYS A 153 -8.16 -16.28 22.36
CA LYS A 153 -9.42 -16.20 21.60
C LYS A 153 -9.27 -15.25 20.41
N ASP A 154 -8.61 -14.10 20.59
CA ASP A 154 -8.36 -13.16 19.50
C ASP A 154 -7.44 -13.77 18.45
N LYS A 155 -6.37 -14.45 18.88
CA LYS A 155 -5.47 -15.15 17.96
C LYS A 155 -6.19 -16.26 17.19
N GLN A 156 -7.09 -17.01 17.83
CA GLN A 156 -7.92 -18.01 17.15
C GLN A 156 -8.87 -17.36 16.13
N LEU A 157 -9.47 -16.22 16.46
CA LEU A 157 -10.34 -15.49 15.54
C LEU A 157 -9.57 -14.98 14.32
N MET A 158 -8.38 -14.41 14.53
CA MET A 158 -7.50 -13.99 13.44
C MET A 158 -7.12 -15.18 12.56
N ARG A 159 -6.85 -16.34 13.17
CA ARG A 159 -6.53 -17.55 12.41
C ARG A 159 -7.71 -18.00 11.51
N ALA A 160 -8.91 -18.02 12.08
CA ALA A 160 -10.12 -18.40 11.36
C ALA A 160 -10.42 -17.44 10.20
N GLU A 161 -10.20 -16.14 10.37
CA GLU A 161 -10.41 -15.15 9.31
C GLU A 161 -9.40 -15.33 8.15
N THR A 162 -8.12 -15.60 8.46
CA THR A 162 -7.11 -15.91 7.43
C THR A 162 -7.46 -17.18 6.66
N GLU A 163 -7.90 -18.24 7.35
CA GLU A 163 -8.32 -19.47 6.67
C GLU A 163 -9.55 -19.22 5.78
N LYS A 164 -10.54 -18.49 6.28
CA LYS A 164 -11.74 -18.11 5.52
C LYS A 164 -11.37 -17.34 4.26
N ARG A 165 -10.45 -16.38 4.35
CA ARG A 165 -10.00 -15.59 3.21
C ARG A 165 -9.27 -16.46 2.17
N LEU A 166 -8.37 -17.33 2.60
CA LEU A 166 -7.69 -18.28 1.71
C LEU A 166 -8.69 -19.20 0.97
N ARG A 167 -9.75 -19.65 1.64
CA ARG A 167 -10.83 -20.43 1.00
C ARG A 167 -11.63 -19.63 -0.03
N GLN A 168 -11.87 -18.34 0.24
CA GLN A 168 -12.51 -17.45 -0.73
C GLN A 168 -11.65 -17.29 -1.98
N GLU A 169 -10.34 -17.06 -1.83
CA GLU A 169 -9.42 -16.95 -2.97
C GLU A 169 -9.32 -18.27 -3.74
N GLN A 170 -9.33 -19.41 -3.04
CA GLN A 170 -9.41 -20.73 -3.69
C GLN A 170 -10.65 -20.87 -4.59
N THR A 171 -11.78 -20.32 -4.15
CA THR A 171 -13.05 -20.38 -4.91
C THR A 171 -13.04 -19.43 -6.12
N LYS A 172 -12.28 -18.33 -6.05
CA LYS A 172 -12.13 -17.35 -7.14
C LYS A 172 -11.08 -17.74 -8.17
N ALA A 173 -10.20 -18.69 -7.85
CA ALA A 173 -9.09 -19.12 -8.69
C ALA A 173 -9.54 -19.51 -10.11
N LYS A 174 -8.91 -18.92 -11.12
CA LYS A 174 -9.18 -19.17 -12.53
C LYS A 174 -8.24 -20.24 -13.04
N GLY A 175 -8.56 -21.48 -12.70
CA GLY A 175 -7.93 -22.67 -13.28
C GLY A 175 -7.16 -23.52 -12.29
N LYS A 176 -6.77 -24.71 -12.76
CA LYS A 176 -6.26 -25.80 -11.92
C LYS A 176 -4.94 -25.46 -11.22
N LYS A 177 -4.08 -24.67 -11.85
CA LYS A 177 -2.76 -24.28 -11.30
C LYS A 177 -2.91 -23.34 -10.10
N GLU A 178 -3.69 -22.28 -10.25
CA GLU A 178 -3.96 -21.29 -9.20
C GLU A 178 -4.72 -21.93 -8.03
N PHE A 179 -5.75 -22.74 -8.34
CA PHE A 179 -6.48 -23.50 -7.32
C PHE A 179 -5.56 -24.42 -6.50
N SER A 180 -4.64 -25.13 -7.17
CA SER A 180 -3.70 -26.03 -6.50
C SER A 180 -2.69 -25.27 -5.65
N ALA A 181 -2.25 -24.08 -6.08
CA ALA A 181 -1.36 -23.23 -5.30
C ALA A 181 -2.03 -22.74 -4.01
N ILE A 182 -3.28 -22.26 -4.08
CA ILE A 182 -4.02 -21.82 -2.89
C ILE A 182 -4.34 -22.99 -1.97
N LYS A 183 -4.66 -24.17 -2.53
CA LYS A 183 -4.84 -25.39 -1.74
C LYS A 183 -3.57 -25.75 -0.95
N ALA A 184 -2.40 -25.67 -1.59
CA ALA A 184 -1.13 -25.91 -0.92
C ALA A 184 -0.88 -24.90 0.22
N LEU A 185 -1.19 -23.62 0.01
CA LEU A 185 -1.10 -22.58 1.05
C LEU A 185 -2.03 -22.86 2.24
N LEU A 186 -3.27 -23.29 1.98
CA LEU A 186 -4.22 -23.70 3.03
C LEU A 186 -3.70 -24.89 3.85
N GLU A 187 -3.16 -25.91 3.18
CA GLU A 187 -2.58 -27.07 3.86
C GLU A 187 -1.34 -26.71 4.68
N GLN A 188 -0.46 -25.85 4.15
CA GLN A 188 0.69 -25.32 4.88
C GLN A 188 0.26 -24.53 6.12
N TYR A 189 -0.78 -23.68 5.98
CA TYR A 189 -1.34 -22.90 7.07
C TYR A 189 -1.87 -23.78 8.21
N GLN A 190 -2.67 -24.80 7.88
CA GLN A 190 -3.24 -25.73 8.85
C GLN A 190 -2.17 -26.57 9.56
N LYS A 191 -1.07 -26.90 8.86
CA LYS A 191 0.05 -27.67 9.41
C LYS A 191 1.08 -26.81 10.15
N GLY A 192 0.94 -25.48 10.14
CA GLY A 192 1.90 -24.56 10.76
C GLY A 192 3.26 -24.52 10.07
N ILE A 193 3.33 -24.84 8.77
CA ILE A 193 4.57 -24.92 7.99
C ILE A 193 4.95 -23.51 7.48
N SER A 194 6.25 -23.25 7.29
CA SER A 194 6.73 -21.97 6.74
C SER A 194 6.32 -21.79 5.28
N ASP A 195 6.04 -20.55 4.89
CA ASP A 195 5.66 -20.15 3.55
C ASP A 195 6.86 -19.46 2.84
N PRO A 196 7.60 -20.19 1.99
CA PRO A 196 8.79 -19.66 1.34
C PRO A 196 8.48 -18.60 0.27
N GLU A 197 7.25 -18.54 -0.26
CA GLU A 197 6.83 -17.52 -1.25
C GLU A 197 6.27 -16.24 -0.60
N GLY A 198 6.05 -16.24 0.73
CA GLY A 198 5.57 -15.07 1.47
C GLY A 198 4.09 -14.70 1.22
N LYS A 199 3.34 -15.46 0.42
CA LYS A 199 1.92 -15.21 0.15
C LYS A 199 1.03 -15.40 1.38
N LEU A 200 1.19 -16.50 2.10
CA LEU A 200 0.54 -16.74 3.38
C LEU A 200 0.95 -15.69 4.42
N SER A 201 2.23 -15.29 4.41
CA SER A 201 2.72 -14.20 5.26
C SER A 201 1.98 -12.89 4.94
N SER A 202 1.76 -12.60 3.65
CA SER A 202 1.02 -11.42 3.19
C SER A 202 -0.43 -11.42 3.69
N PHE A 203 -1.19 -12.52 3.51
CA PHE A 203 -2.56 -12.62 4.05
C PHE A 203 -2.61 -12.37 5.56
N LYS A 204 -1.70 -12.99 6.32
CA LYS A 204 -1.61 -12.80 7.78
C LYS A 204 -1.35 -11.33 8.16
N LYS A 205 -0.43 -10.65 7.46
CA LYS A 205 -0.11 -9.24 7.70
C LYS A 205 -1.31 -8.34 7.42
N GLU A 206 -1.99 -8.55 6.30
CA GLU A 206 -3.17 -7.80 5.92
C GLU A 206 -4.31 -7.98 6.91
N ASP A 207 -4.63 -9.23 7.27
CA ASP A 207 -5.68 -9.51 8.26
C ASP A 207 -5.30 -8.90 9.61
N THR A 208 -4.04 -9.04 10.04
CA THR A 208 -3.58 -8.42 11.29
C THR A 208 -3.75 -6.90 11.28
N LEU A 209 -3.42 -6.25 10.17
CA LEU A 209 -3.63 -4.80 10.00
C LEU A 209 -5.11 -4.43 10.14
N LYS A 210 -6.02 -5.21 9.52
CA LYS A 210 -7.47 -5.04 9.66
C LYS A 210 -7.93 -5.12 11.12
N PHE A 211 -7.47 -6.14 11.83
CA PHE A 211 -7.80 -6.32 13.25
C PHE A 211 -7.26 -5.18 14.12
N PHE A 212 -6.03 -4.75 13.88
CA PHE A 212 -5.43 -3.60 14.57
C PHE A 212 -6.22 -2.31 14.35
N TYR A 213 -6.62 -2.01 13.11
CA TYR A 213 -7.43 -0.83 12.82
C TYR A 213 -8.80 -0.88 13.45
N ASN A 214 -9.46 -2.04 13.41
CA ASN A 214 -10.72 -2.22 14.11
C ASN A 214 -10.57 -2.02 15.62
N TYR A 215 -9.47 -2.52 16.20
CA TYR A 215 -9.15 -2.28 17.61
C TYR A 215 -9.02 -0.78 17.91
N LEU A 216 -8.26 -0.01 17.13
CA LEU A 216 -8.13 1.44 17.33
C LEU A 216 -9.49 2.14 17.27
N ILE A 217 -10.30 1.81 16.26
CA ILE A 217 -11.64 2.37 16.07
C ILE A 217 -12.56 2.04 17.25
N THR A 218 -12.55 0.79 17.73
CA THR A 218 -13.35 0.38 18.89
C THR A 218 -12.92 1.11 20.17
N GLN A 219 -11.64 1.44 20.29
CA GLN A 219 -11.11 2.21 21.43
C GLN A 219 -11.28 3.72 21.27
N GLY A 220 -11.80 4.21 20.13
CA GLY A 220 -11.90 5.64 19.84
C GLY A 220 -10.53 6.33 19.73
N LYS A 221 -9.48 5.59 19.36
CA LYS A 221 -8.11 6.10 19.22
C LYS A 221 -7.77 6.40 17.77
N GLU A 222 -7.02 7.47 17.56
CA GLU A 222 -6.44 7.77 16.26
C GLU A 222 -5.06 7.15 16.07
N LEU A 223 -4.72 6.77 14.83
CA LEU A 223 -3.38 6.27 14.53
C LEU A 223 -2.30 7.35 14.77
N SER A 224 -2.66 8.62 14.55
CA SER A 224 -1.79 9.77 14.73
C SER A 224 -1.28 9.90 16.17
N GLU A 225 -2.08 9.52 17.18
CA GLU A 225 -1.69 9.48 18.59
C GLU A 225 -0.55 8.50 18.86
N LEU A 226 -0.46 7.43 18.06
CA LEU A 226 0.58 6.42 18.21
C LEU A 226 1.84 6.79 17.42
N LEU A 227 1.69 7.56 16.33
CA LEU A 227 2.80 7.95 15.45
C LEU A 227 3.60 9.16 15.98
N THR A 228 3.01 10.00 16.83
CA THR A 228 3.69 11.20 17.40
C THR A 228 4.45 10.93 18.70
N ASN A 229 4.25 9.78 19.33
CA ASN A 229 4.79 9.45 20.67
C ASN A 229 6.23 8.91 20.69
N LYS A 230 7.07 9.27 19.71
CA LYS A 230 8.51 8.99 19.75
C LYS A 230 9.31 10.26 19.50
N GLN A 231 9.67 10.93 20.60
CA GLN A 231 10.91 11.69 20.71
C GLN A 231 11.98 10.79 21.31
#